data_AF-A0A7C6QS12-F1
#
_entry.id   AF-A0A7C6QS12-F1
#
_cell.length_a   1.000
_cell.length_b   1.000
_cell.length_c   1.000
_cell.angle_alpha   90.00
_cell.angle_beta   90.00
_cell.angle_gamma   90.00
#
_symmetry.space_group_name_H-M   'P 1'
#
loop_
_entity.id
_entity.type
_entity.pdbx_description
1 polymer ?
#
loop_
_entity_poly.entity_id
_entity_poly.type
_entity_poly.pdbx_seq_one_letter_code
_entity_poly.pdbx_strand_id
1 'polypeptide(L)'
;MKTMYQFASYFSREEVERVHEASLEILENTGMYVRNEKARQIFAKGGCQVDNQTTLVKFPRKVVEECRKSFVPKYKFTAQDPDFDVTLPDDRPIIVTGSSAPNIIDPKTGEERRATSTDIANIAHLINELPGFDVFSISTLADDAPEGQFSLSRFYPALKNCKKPVRSNTPNIRDLEMVLELGELIAGSKEAYMERPFINHHYCPVVSPLTFDVESTEAVIYLTEKGLPVYGTIVPNAGMTSPMTLMGTLVVGNAEFLALSTLIQLIRPGAPMIYAVLSTVADMRTGAYVPGAIETGILQMAHTEMARFYNVPSGGYIGLTNSHCNDAQSGYETGMNTMLALMAGADLFNMGGLLGSLMAFDYGKAYTDNEIAMMLKRARRGMEFSEENLCLDLIKEVGPGGSYMDKLHTVKHMRKTPYLSNLAYRKLRDQWIAEGSTDTQTRALEEAIKILKQENPARFPEELDAKIRSHFPGLVPGDAIF
;
A
#
# COMPACT_ATOMS: atom_id res chain seq x y z
N MET A 1 -23.95 4.15 -18.60
CA MET A 1 -24.34 4.84 -17.34
C MET A 1 -23.15 4.69 -16.39
N LYS A 2 -22.47 5.78 -15.99
CA LYS A 2 -21.34 5.69 -15.04
C LYS A 2 -21.90 5.21 -13.70
N THR A 3 -21.36 4.13 -13.15
CA THR A 3 -21.72 3.65 -11.81
C THR A 3 -21.47 4.78 -10.81
N MET A 4 -22.54 5.33 -10.22
CA MET A 4 -22.42 6.35 -9.19
C MET A 4 -22.05 5.64 -7.89
N TYR A 5 -20.82 5.85 -7.42
CA TYR A 5 -20.37 5.34 -6.14
C TYR A 5 -20.67 6.37 -5.05
N GLN A 6 -21.45 5.97 -4.06
CA GLN A 6 -21.66 6.75 -2.85
C GLN A 6 -20.70 6.24 -1.79
N PHE A 7 -19.81 7.11 -1.29
CA PHE A 7 -18.92 6.79 -0.18
C PHE A 7 -19.52 7.23 1.14
N ALA A 8 -19.11 6.55 2.21
CA ALA A 8 -19.34 7.03 3.55
C ALA A 8 -18.54 8.32 3.79
N SER A 9 -19.14 9.24 4.54
CA SER A 9 -18.52 10.47 5.00
C SER A 9 -18.88 10.73 6.46
N TYR A 10 -17.95 11.30 7.22
CA TYR A 10 -18.11 11.79 8.58
C TYR A 10 -18.44 13.28 8.60
N PHE A 11 -17.92 14.05 7.64
CA PHE A 11 -17.94 15.51 7.71
C PHE A 11 -18.97 16.13 6.76
N SER A 12 -19.58 17.23 7.20
CA SER A 12 -20.23 18.18 6.30
C SER A 12 -19.19 18.88 5.42
N ARG A 13 -19.66 19.61 4.40
CA ARG A 13 -18.78 20.43 3.57
C ARG A 13 -18.03 21.49 4.38
N GLU A 14 -18.73 22.17 5.28
CA GLU A 14 -18.17 23.20 6.15
C GLU A 14 -17.12 22.63 7.11
N GLU A 15 -17.32 21.41 7.59
CA GLU A 15 -16.36 20.71 8.45
C GLU A 15 -15.09 20.32 7.68
N VAL A 16 -15.21 19.82 6.44
CA VAL A 16 -14.07 19.56 5.54
C VAL A 16 -13.28 20.85 5.28
N GLU A 17 -13.97 21.95 4.98
CA GLU A 17 -13.33 23.26 4.79
C GLU A 17 -12.63 23.71 6.09
N ARG A 18 -13.24 23.51 7.26
CA ARG A 18 -12.60 23.84 8.53
C ARG A 18 -11.34 23.02 8.81
N VAL A 19 -11.33 21.73 8.49
CA VAL A 19 -10.13 20.87 8.60
C VAL A 19 -9.01 21.41 7.72
N HIS A 20 -9.32 21.76 6.47
CA HIS A 20 -8.34 22.36 5.57
C HIS A 20 -7.78 23.68 6.12
N GLU A 21 -8.66 24.57 6.59
CA GLU A 21 -8.26 25.86 7.16
C GLU A 21 -7.40 25.71 8.43
N ALA A 22 -7.69 24.70 9.26
CA ALA A 22 -6.88 24.38 10.44
C ALA A 22 -5.49 23.87 10.05
N SER A 23 -5.39 23.03 9.01
CA SER A 23 -4.09 22.59 8.49
C SER A 23 -3.26 23.75 7.92
N LEU A 24 -3.90 24.67 7.20
CA LEU A 24 -3.24 25.89 6.72
C LEU A 24 -2.77 26.78 7.88
N GLU A 25 -3.57 26.90 8.95
CA GLU A 25 -3.20 27.63 10.16
C GLU A 25 -1.96 27.03 10.84
N ILE A 26 -1.87 25.69 10.92
CA ILE A 26 -0.69 24.99 11.43
C ILE A 26 0.55 25.34 10.58
N LEU A 27 0.44 25.21 9.25
CA LEU A 27 1.58 25.46 8.37
C LEU A 27 2.06 26.92 8.38
N GLU A 28 1.14 27.87 8.49
CA GLU A 28 1.44 29.30 8.50
C GLU A 28 1.98 29.79 9.85
N ASN A 29 1.34 29.39 10.96
CA ASN A 29 1.66 29.92 12.28
C ASN A 29 2.72 29.09 13.02
N THR A 30 2.64 27.77 12.92
CA THR A 30 3.58 26.83 13.57
C THR A 30 4.75 26.50 12.65
N GLY A 31 4.46 26.10 11.40
CA GLY A 31 5.46 25.65 10.44
C GLY A 31 5.95 24.22 10.70
N MET A 32 7.01 23.84 9.99
CA MET A 32 7.66 22.53 10.10
C MET A 32 9.17 22.68 10.16
N TYR A 33 9.85 21.80 10.90
CA TYR A 33 11.31 21.69 10.78
C TYR A 33 11.67 21.00 9.47
N VAL A 34 12.54 21.60 8.68
CA VAL A 34 12.99 21.01 7.40
C VAL A 34 14.48 20.77 7.49
N ARG A 35 14.90 19.54 7.82
CA ARG A 35 16.32 19.22 8.08
C ARG A 35 17.15 19.15 6.80
N ASN A 36 16.55 18.75 5.68
CA ASN A 36 17.21 18.77 4.38
C ASN A 36 17.45 20.20 3.85
N GLU A 37 18.68 20.55 3.51
CA GLU A 37 19.04 21.90 3.06
C GLU A 37 18.45 22.24 1.68
N LYS A 38 18.52 21.31 0.73
CA LYS A 38 17.97 21.51 -0.62
C LYS A 38 16.46 21.76 -0.57
N ALA A 39 15.74 21.04 0.30
CA ALA A 39 14.32 21.28 0.55
C ALA A 39 14.07 22.72 1.04
N ARG A 40 14.86 23.21 2.01
CA ARG A 40 14.76 24.61 2.49
C ARG A 40 14.98 25.62 1.36
N GLN A 41 15.95 25.38 0.48
CA GLN A 41 16.20 26.25 -0.67
C GLN A 41 15.03 26.27 -1.66
N ILE A 42 14.43 25.10 -1.94
CA ILE A 42 13.23 24.97 -2.77
C ILE A 42 12.06 25.74 -2.16
N PHE A 43 11.80 25.57 -0.86
CA PHE A 43 10.75 26.29 -0.15
C PHE A 43 10.97 27.80 -0.13
N ALA A 44 12.19 28.27 0.15
CA ALA A 44 12.52 29.70 0.12
C ALA A 44 12.26 30.30 -1.27
N LYS A 45 12.68 29.61 -2.33
CA LYS A 45 12.42 30.02 -3.72
C LYS A 45 10.92 30.01 -4.06
N GLY A 46 10.16 29.10 -3.46
CA GLY A 46 8.70 28.99 -3.58
C GLY A 46 7.92 30.03 -2.78
N GLY A 47 8.58 30.89 -2.00
CA GLY A 47 7.94 31.95 -1.20
C GLY A 47 7.58 31.54 0.22
N CYS A 48 8.04 30.37 0.70
CA CYS A 48 7.97 30.03 2.11
C CYS A 48 8.98 30.82 2.93
N GLN A 49 8.69 31.02 4.22
CA GLN A 49 9.59 31.73 5.14
C GLN A 49 10.51 30.70 5.81
N VAL A 50 11.82 30.84 5.62
CA VAL A 50 12.81 29.91 6.13
C VAL A 50 13.68 30.60 7.17
N ASP A 51 13.71 30.04 8.37
CA ASP A 51 14.68 30.38 9.40
C ASP A 51 15.88 29.44 9.32
N ASN A 52 17.01 29.95 8.86
CA ASN A 52 18.24 29.18 8.69
C ASN A 52 18.91 28.81 10.02
N GLN A 53 18.58 29.46 11.15
CA GLN A 53 19.14 29.13 12.46
C GLN A 53 18.45 27.91 13.06
N THR A 54 17.12 27.86 12.95
CA THR A 54 16.29 26.80 13.55
C THR A 54 15.91 25.70 12.57
N THR A 55 16.15 25.88 11.28
CA THR A 55 15.64 25.06 10.16
C THR A 55 14.11 25.05 10.04
N LEU A 56 13.44 25.96 10.74
CA LEU A 56 11.98 26.10 10.70
C LEU A 56 11.56 26.73 9.37
N VAL A 57 10.55 26.13 8.74
CA VAL A 57 9.90 26.65 7.54
C VAL A 57 8.43 26.89 7.84
N LYS A 58 7.97 28.13 7.61
CA LYS A 58 6.55 28.48 7.64
C LYS A 58 6.03 28.62 6.22
N PHE A 59 4.83 28.11 5.98
CA PHE A 59 4.24 28.05 4.64
C PHE A 59 3.08 29.04 4.58
N PRO A 60 3.23 30.19 3.92
CA PRO A 60 2.12 31.11 3.74
C PRO A 60 0.96 30.42 3.02
N ARG A 61 -0.27 30.66 3.47
CA ARG A 61 -1.50 30.06 2.90
C ARG A 61 -1.53 30.12 1.38
N LYS A 62 -1.18 31.28 0.83
CA LYS A 62 -1.15 31.52 -0.62
C LYS A 62 -0.22 30.56 -1.35
N VAL A 63 0.95 30.23 -0.80
CA VAL A 63 1.91 29.31 -1.46
C VAL A 63 1.31 27.91 -1.56
N VAL A 64 0.75 27.40 -0.47
CA VAL A 64 0.11 26.07 -0.42
C VAL A 64 -1.07 26.02 -1.39
N GLU A 65 -1.91 27.06 -1.39
CA GLU A 65 -3.07 27.16 -2.27
C GLU A 65 -2.73 27.25 -3.76
N GLU A 66 -1.68 28.00 -4.12
CA GLU A 66 -1.21 28.04 -5.50
C GLU A 66 -0.65 26.68 -5.95
N CYS A 67 0.10 25.97 -5.09
CA CYS A 67 0.60 24.63 -5.40
C CYS A 67 -0.54 23.61 -5.56
N ARG A 68 -1.59 23.71 -4.74
CA ARG A 68 -2.77 22.83 -4.77
C ARG A 68 -3.46 22.81 -6.13
N LYS A 69 -3.44 23.92 -6.88
CA LYS A 69 -4.02 24.01 -8.23
C LYS A 69 -3.36 23.06 -9.24
N SER A 70 -2.15 22.58 -8.95
CA SER A 70 -1.39 21.65 -9.79
C SER A 70 -1.66 20.18 -9.45
N PHE A 71 -2.48 19.89 -8.45
CA PHE A 71 -2.80 18.52 -8.07
C PHE A 71 -3.53 17.78 -9.20
N VAL A 72 -3.20 16.50 -9.36
CA VAL A 72 -3.77 15.63 -10.39
C VAL A 72 -4.51 14.46 -9.74
N PRO A 73 -5.66 14.02 -10.31
CA PRO A 73 -6.50 13.01 -9.70
C PRO A 73 -6.06 11.58 -9.99
N LYS A 74 -4.87 11.37 -10.55
CA LYS A 74 -4.40 10.04 -10.96
C LYS A 74 -2.97 9.78 -10.55
N TYR A 75 -2.72 8.53 -10.20
CA TYR A 75 -1.39 8.00 -9.98
C TYR A 75 -1.31 6.62 -10.64
N LYS A 76 -0.27 6.37 -11.44
CA LYS A 76 -0.09 5.10 -12.14
C LYS A 76 1.10 4.36 -11.55
N PHE A 77 0.89 3.12 -11.15
CA PHE A 77 1.96 2.17 -10.90
C PHE A 77 2.29 1.46 -12.20
N THR A 78 3.55 1.50 -12.57
CA THR A 78 4.08 0.88 -13.78
C THR A 78 4.82 -0.40 -13.43
N ALA A 79 4.58 -1.45 -14.21
CA ALA A 79 5.24 -2.74 -14.11
C ALA A 79 6.25 -2.94 -15.24
N GLN A 80 7.16 -3.91 -15.04
CA GLN A 80 8.06 -4.40 -16.10
C GLN A 80 7.23 -4.90 -17.30
N ASP A 81 6.18 -5.65 -17.01
CA ASP A 81 5.18 -6.09 -17.97
C ASP A 81 3.98 -5.14 -17.95
N PRO A 82 3.70 -4.40 -19.04
CA PRO A 82 2.60 -3.42 -19.09
C PRO A 82 1.21 -3.97 -18.80
N ASP A 83 0.99 -5.28 -18.95
CA ASP A 83 -0.30 -5.92 -18.66
C ASP A 83 -0.64 -5.90 -17.15
N PHE A 84 0.36 -5.63 -16.29
CA PHE A 84 0.19 -5.48 -14.84
C PHE A 84 0.18 -4.03 -14.37
N ASP A 85 0.17 -3.04 -15.28
CA ASP A 85 0.00 -1.65 -14.90
C ASP A 85 -1.34 -1.44 -14.19
N VAL A 86 -1.33 -0.63 -13.12
CA VAL A 86 -2.55 -0.28 -12.39
C VAL A 86 -2.58 1.22 -12.11
N THR A 87 -3.76 1.82 -12.21
CA THR A 87 -3.98 3.27 -12.11
C THR A 87 -5.00 3.59 -11.02
N LEU A 88 -4.58 4.40 -10.06
CA LEU A 88 -5.48 5.01 -9.09
C LEU A 88 -6.18 6.21 -9.72
N PRO A 89 -7.49 6.42 -9.47
CA PRO A 89 -8.42 5.57 -8.69
C PRO A 89 -9.18 4.54 -9.55
N ASP A 90 -8.83 4.41 -10.84
CA ASP A 90 -9.59 3.65 -11.83
C ASP A 90 -9.69 2.15 -11.46
N ASP A 91 -8.58 1.57 -10.99
CA ASP A 91 -8.45 0.14 -10.66
C ASP A 91 -8.67 -0.20 -9.18
N ARG A 92 -9.24 0.73 -8.40
CA ARG A 92 -9.36 0.58 -6.95
C ARG A 92 -10.33 -0.54 -6.51
N PRO A 93 -10.12 -1.15 -5.33
CA PRO A 93 -8.96 -0.93 -4.45
C PRO A 93 -7.71 -1.62 -5.02
N ILE A 94 -6.62 -0.88 -5.11
CA ILE A 94 -5.30 -1.43 -5.41
C ILE A 94 -4.72 -1.94 -4.09
N ILE A 95 -4.44 -3.25 -4.06
CA ILE A 95 -3.93 -3.91 -2.86
C ILE A 95 -2.44 -4.11 -2.98
N VAL A 96 -1.75 -3.75 -1.91
CA VAL A 96 -0.31 -3.78 -1.82
C VAL A 96 0.11 -4.62 -0.63
N THR A 97 1.18 -5.37 -0.79
CA THR A 97 1.84 -6.01 0.35
C THR A 97 2.36 -4.98 1.35
N GLY A 98 2.52 -5.42 2.59
CA GLY A 98 3.28 -4.68 3.58
C GLY A 98 4.75 -4.55 3.17
N SER A 99 5.49 -3.68 3.87
CA SER A 99 6.87 -3.32 3.50
C SER A 99 7.82 -3.51 4.67
N SER A 100 9.05 -3.92 4.33
CA SER A 100 10.24 -3.74 5.17
C SER A 100 10.19 -4.41 6.56
N ALA A 101 9.42 -5.49 6.71
CA ALA A 101 9.45 -6.27 7.94
C ALA A 101 10.86 -6.84 8.18
N PRO A 102 11.42 -6.67 9.39
CA PRO A 102 12.73 -7.21 9.73
C PRO A 102 12.77 -8.75 9.67
N ASN A 103 11.66 -9.38 10.03
CA ASN A 103 11.59 -10.81 10.28
C ASN A 103 10.58 -11.51 9.35
N ILE A 104 10.64 -12.83 9.36
CA ILE A 104 9.68 -13.73 8.72
C ILE A 104 9.34 -14.86 9.69
N ILE A 105 8.10 -15.32 9.66
CA ILE A 105 7.69 -16.59 10.27
C ILE A 105 8.02 -17.69 9.26
N ASP A 106 8.99 -18.52 9.59
CA ASP A 106 9.45 -19.56 8.68
C ASP A 106 8.31 -20.55 8.40
N PRO A 107 7.89 -20.74 7.13
CA PRO A 107 6.73 -21.56 6.80
C PRO A 107 6.98 -23.06 7.03
N LYS A 108 8.22 -23.49 7.28
CA LYS A 108 8.57 -24.89 7.55
C LYS A 108 8.63 -25.17 9.05
N THR A 109 9.18 -24.25 9.85
CA THR A 109 9.37 -24.46 11.30
C THR A 109 8.34 -23.73 12.17
N GLY A 110 7.71 -22.67 11.66
CA GLY A 110 6.85 -21.77 12.41
C GLY A 110 7.60 -20.79 13.31
N GLU A 111 8.95 -20.78 13.27
CA GLU A 111 9.77 -19.90 14.10
C GLU A 111 10.01 -18.55 13.41
N GLU A 112 10.04 -17.49 14.21
CA GLU A 112 10.42 -16.16 13.74
C GLU A 112 11.94 -16.05 13.56
N ARG A 113 12.38 -15.58 12.39
CA ARG A 113 13.80 -15.34 12.09
C ARG A 113 13.99 -14.10 11.22
N ARG A 114 15.23 -13.64 11.12
CA ARG A 114 15.62 -12.60 10.16
C ARG A 114 15.31 -13.05 8.74
N ALA A 115 14.78 -12.13 7.96
CA ALA A 115 14.50 -12.36 6.55
C ALA A 115 15.75 -12.19 5.69
N THR A 116 15.80 -12.93 4.59
CA THR A 116 16.90 -12.97 3.62
C THR A 116 16.44 -12.55 2.23
N SER A 117 17.38 -12.32 1.32
CA SER A 117 17.10 -12.09 -0.09
C SER A 117 16.35 -13.25 -0.75
N THR A 118 16.54 -14.49 -0.27
CA THR A 118 15.80 -15.67 -0.73
C THR A 118 14.33 -15.61 -0.29
N ASP A 119 14.07 -15.14 0.93
CA ASP A 119 12.70 -14.91 1.38
C ASP A 119 12.00 -13.85 0.53
N ILE A 120 12.70 -12.78 0.14
CA ILE A 120 12.14 -11.77 -0.77
C ILE A 120 11.78 -12.39 -2.12
N ALA A 121 12.64 -13.26 -2.68
CA ALA A 121 12.38 -13.95 -3.93
C ALA A 121 11.16 -14.89 -3.83
N ASN A 122 11.04 -15.63 -2.73
CA ASN A 122 9.90 -16.52 -2.46
C ASN A 122 8.59 -15.74 -2.27
N ILE A 123 8.63 -14.62 -1.54
CA ILE A 123 7.47 -13.72 -1.40
C ILE A 123 7.09 -13.15 -2.76
N ALA A 124 8.05 -12.67 -3.56
CA ALA A 124 7.80 -12.13 -4.89
C ALA A 124 7.06 -13.14 -5.80
N HIS A 125 7.50 -14.40 -5.79
CA HIS A 125 6.83 -15.51 -6.49
C HIS A 125 5.39 -15.71 -5.98
N LEU A 126 5.21 -15.83 -4.66
CA LEU A 126 3.86 -15.97 -4.08
C LEU A 126 2.95 -14.81 -4.50
N ILE A 127 3.42 -13.57 -4.37
CA ILE A 127 2.63 -12.37 -4.67
C ILE A 127 2.34 -12.25 -6.16
N ASN A 128 3.22 -12.74 -7.04
CA ASN A 128 2.94 -12.82 -8.47
C ASN A 128 1.67 -13.64 -8.73
N GLU A 129 1.52 -14.78 -8.06
CA GLU A 129 0.42 -15.73 -8.27
C GLU A 129 -0.88 -15.35 -7.53
N LEU A 130 -0.82 -14.54 -6.47
CA LEU A 130 -2.00 -14.17 -5.69
C LEU A 130 -2.81 -13.02 -6.34
N PRO A 131 -4.04 -13.25 -6.85
CA PRO A 131 -4.80 -12.25 -7.61
C PRO A 131 -5.35 -11.08 -6.76
N GLY A 132 -5.37 -11.25 -5.44
CA GLY A 132 -5.75 -10.22 -4.50
C GLY A 132 -4.78 -9.04 -4.50
N PHE A 133 -3.48 -9.28 -4.73
CA PHE A 133 -2.43 -8.25 -4.73
C PHE A 133 -2.19 -7.68 -6.13
N ASP A 134 -2.09 -6.36 -6.21
CA ASP A 134 -1.91 -5.60 -7.44
C ASP A 134 -0.50 -4.99 -7.53
N VAL A 135 0.11 -4.63 -6.39
CA VAL A 135 1.47 -4.06 -6.32
C VAL A 135 2.28 -4.80 -5.26
N PHE A 136 3.51 -5.18 -5.59
CA PHE A 136 4.43 -5.80 -4.65
C PHE A 136 5.33 -4.74 -3.99
N SER A 137 4.99 -4.37 -2.75
CA SER A 137 5.96 -3.69 -1.88
C SER A 137 6.92 -4.71 -1.31
N ILE A 138 8.22 -4.50 -1.45
CA ILE A 138 9.22 -5.46 -0.95
C ILE A 138 9.03 -5.65 0.56
N SER A 139 8.50 -6.82 0.93
CA SER A 139 7.86 -7.02 2.23
C SER A 139 8.80 -7.21 3.40
N THR A 140 10.04 -7.58 3.13
CA THR A 140 11.04 -7.83 4.16
C THR A 140 12.37 -7.13 3.87
N LEU A 141 13.26 -7.14 4.87
CA LEU A 141 14.67 -6.77 4.69
C LEU A 141 15.50 -7.98 4.24
N ALA A 142 16.70 -7.72 3.73
CA ALA A 142 17.67 -8.75 3.34
C ALA A 142 18.87 -8.72 4.31
N ASP A 143 18.84 -9.58 5.32
CA ASP A 143 19.90 -9.65 6.34
C ASP A 143 21.22 -10.24 5.79
N ASP A 144 21.13 -11.00 4.70
CA ASP A 144 22.23 -11.59 3.93
C ASP A 144 22.80 -10.65 2.85
N ALA A 145 22.38 -9.38 2.84
CA ALA A 145 22.85 -8.42 1.86
C ALA A 145 24.38 -8.18 1.98
N PRO A 146 25.13 -8.25 0.86
CA PRO A 146 26.53 -7.85 0.84
C PRO A 146 26.71 -6.38 1.24
N GLU A 147 27.89 -6.06 1.77
CA GLU A 147 28.22 -4.69 2.15
C GLU A 147 28.04 -3.73 0.96
N GLY A 148 27.31 -2.63 1.21
CA GLY A 148 27.04 -1.62 0.19
C GLY A 148 26.04 -2.04 -0.90
N GLN A 149 25.35 -3.18 -0.78
CA GLN A 149 24.34 -3.64 -1.75
C GLN A 149 22.99 -3.96 -1.08
N PHE A 150 22.65 -3.22 -0.02
CA PHE A 150 21.45 -3.48 0.76
C PHE A 150 20.17 -3.36 -0.07
N SER A 151 19.98 -2.24 -0.79
CA SER A 151 18.79 -2.09 -1.63
C SER A 151 18.82 -2.99 -2.86
N LEU A 152 19.98 -3.23 -3.48
CA LEU A 152 20.09 -4.17 -4.60
C LEU A 152 19.66 -5.58 -4.20
N SER A 153 20.07 -6.04 -3.01
CA SER A 153 19.70 -7.36 -2.46
C SER A 153 18.22 -7.49 -2.10
N ARG A 154 17.47 -6.38 -2.18
CA ARG A 154 16.01 -6.33 -2.02
C ARG A 154 15.32 -6.22 -3.37
N PHE A 155 15.70 -5.24 -4.19
CA PHE A 155 15.06 -4.97 -5.48
C PHE A 155 15.34 -6.06 -6.52
N TYR A 156 16.54 -6.61 -6.57
CA TYR A 156 16.89 -7.67 -7.51
C TYR A 156 16.02 -8.93 -7.37
N PRO A 157 15.95 -9.59 -6.19
CA PRO A 157 15.06 -10.74 -6.02
C PRO A 157 13.58 -10.40 -6.26
N ALA A 158 13.14 -9.19 -5.91
CA ALA A 158 11.76 -8.77 -6.12
C ALA A 158 11.40 -8.65 -7.61
N LEU A 159 12.20 -7.91 -8.38
CA LEU A 159 11.99 -7.68 -9.81
C LEU A 159 12.18 -8.96 -10.63
N LYS A 160 13.13 -9.82 -10.23
CA LYS A 160 13.41 -11.10 -10.89
C LYS A 160 12.25 -12.08 -10.79
N ASN A 161 11.39 -11.98 -9.78
CA ASN A 161 10.39 -13.01 -9.44
C ASN A 161 8.96 -12.47 -9.37
N CYS A 162 8.69 -11.24 -9.81
CA CYS A 162 7.33 -10.68 -9.83
C CYS A 162 7.13 -9.76 -11.05
N LYS A 163 6.07 -10.01 -11.82
CA LYS A 163 5.69 -9.19 -12.99
C LYS A 163 4.87 -7.95 -12.61
N LYS A 164 4.24 -7.97 -11.44
CA LYS A 164 3.45 -6.84 -10.92
C LYS A 164 4.35 -5.62 -10.62
N PRO A 165 3.80 -4.40 -10.54
CA PRO A 165 4.57 -3.23 -10.15
C PRO A 165 5.29 -3.49 -8.82
N VAL A 166 6.61 -3.29 -8.80
CA VAL A 166 7.43 -3.44 -7.60
C VAL A 166 7.69 -2.06 -7.01
N ARG A 167 7.54 -1.94 -5.69
CA ARG A 167 7.89 -0.72 -4.95
C ARG A 167 8.74 -0.96 -3.72
N SER A 168 9.59 -0.01 -3.38
CA SER A 168 10.21 0.08 -2.05
C SER A 168 10.86 1.45 -1.81
N ASN A 169 11.63 1.55 -0.72
CA ASN A 169 12.50 2.67 -0.39
C ASN A 169 13.98 2.24 -0.43
N THR A 170 14.87 3.23 -0.49
CA THR A 170 16.32 3.04 -0.28
C THR A 170 16.78 3.87 0.92
N PRO A 171 17.82 3.46 1.63
CA PRO A 171 18.28 4.18 2.82
C PRO A 171 18.97 5.51 2.51
N ASN A 172 19.51 5.67 1.30
CA ASN A 172 20.27 6.85 0.86
C ASN A 172 20.28 6.97 -0.68
N ILE A 173 20.85 8.07 -1.19
CA ILE A 173 20.96 8.35 -2.63
C ILE A 173 21.87 7.36 -3.37
N ARG A 174 22.95 6.88 -2.76
CA ARG A 174 23.84 5.89 -3.41
C ARG A 174 23.10 4.58 -3.69
N ASP A 175 22.35 4.07 -2.71
CA ASP A 175 21.47 2.90 -2.89
C ASP A 175 20.38 3.17 -3.93
N LEU A 176 19.83 4.39 -3.98
CA LEU A 176 18.86 4.77 -4.99
C LEU A 176 19.44 4.72 -6.40
N GLU A 177 20.62 5.28 -6.60
CA GLU A 177 21.31 5.29 -7.90
C GLU A 177 21.63 3.87 -8.38
N MET A 178 22.07 2.97 -7.49
CA MET A 178 22.28 1.55 -7.83
C MET A 178 20.97 0.84 -8.23
N VAL A 179 19.85 1.12 -7.55
CA VAL A 179 18.55 0.56 -7.92
C VAL A 179 18.06 1.09 -9.26
N LEU A 180 18.31 2.36 -9.57
CA LEU A 180 17.99 2.93 -10.88
C LEU A 180 18.87 2.30 -11.96
N GLU A 181 20.17 2.14 -11.73
CA GLU A 181 21.08 1.43 -12.64
C GLU A 181 20.63 -0.01 -12.91
N LEU A 182 20.14 -0.71 -11.89
CA LEU A 182 19.50 -2.03 -12.05
C LEU A 182 18.28 -1.94 -12.99
N GLY A 183 17.41 -0.93 -12.81
CA GLY A 183 16.27 -0.67 -13.69
C GLY A 183 16.69 -0.40 -15.14
N GLU A 184 17.74 0.39 -15.34
CA GLU A 184 18.32 0.68 -16.67
C GLU A 184 18.85 -0.58 -17.35
N LEU A 185 19.50 -1.48 -16.60
CA LEU A 185 19.98 -2.76 -17.13
C LEU A 185 18.86 -3.71 -17.54
N ILE A 186 17.79 -3.78 -16.72
CA ILE A 186 16.59 -4.58 -17.01
C ILE A 186 15.86 -4.02 -18.24
N ALA A 187 15.72 -2.70 -18.34
CA ALA A 187 15.13 -2.03 -19.52
C ALA A 187 16.01 -2.15 -20.78
N GLY A 188 17.28 -2.53 -20.63
CA GLY A 188 18.26 -2.63 -21.70
C GLY A 188 19.04 -1.33 -21.97
N SER A 189 18.53 -0.18 -21.53
CA SER A 189 19.23 1.11 -21.58
C SER A 189 18.58 2.11 -20.62
N LYS A 190 19.31 3.20 -20.35
CA LYS A 190 18.79 4.34 -19.60
C LYS A 190 17.62 5.03 -20.31
N GLU A 191 17.71 5.18 -21.62
CA GLU A 191 16.69 5.81 -22.44
C GLU A 191 15.38 5.01 -22.39
N ALA A 192 15.47 3.68 -22.54
CA ALA A 192 14.31 2.79 -22.42
C ALA A 192 13.69 2.83 -21.02
N TYR A 193 14.51 2.86 -19.97
CA TYR A 193 14.01 2.98 -18.60
C TYR A 193 13.32 4.33 -18.35
N MET A 194 13.87 5.43 -18.86
CA MET A 194 13.27 6.76 -18.69
C MET A 194 11.99 6.95 -19.51
N GLU A 195 11.82 6.25 -20.63
CA GLU A 195 10.56 6.22 -21.38
C GLU A 195 9.45 5.54 -20.58
N ARG A 196 9.80 4.50 -19.80
CA ARG A 196 8.85 3.72 -19.02
C ARG A 196 9.46 3.20 -17.71
N PRO A 197 9.59 4.05 -16.68
CA PRO A 197 10.18 3.63 -15.41
C PRO A 197 9.20 2.68 -14.71
N PHE A 198 9.63 1.46 -14.38
CA PHE A 198 8.79 0.43 -13.74
C PHE A 198 9.16 0.14 -12.28
N ILE A 199 10.22 0.78 -11.75
CA ILE A 199 10.53 0.73 -10.34
C ILE A 199 9.80 1.89 -9.66
N ASN A 200 8.92 1.56 -8.73
CA ASN A 200 8.11 2.53 -8.03
C ASN A 200 8.73 2.82 -6.66
N HIS A 201 8.68 4.07 -6.23
CA HIS A 201 9.29 4.46 -4.95
C HIS A 201 8.26 4.99 -3.96
N HIS A 202 8.42 4.62 -2.70
CA HIS A 202 7.72 5.27 -1.60
C HIS A 202 8.72 5.65 -0.52
N TYR A 203 8.46 6.77 0.15
CA TYR A 203 9.28 7.28 1.25
C TYR A 203 8.41 7.85 2.36
N CYS A 204 8.96 7.99 3.56
CA CYS A 204 8.35 8.73 4.66
C CYS A 204 9.17 10.01 4.94
N PRO A 205 9.18 11.00 4.01
CA PRO A 205 10.00 12.20 4.15
C PRO A 205 9.55 13.09 5.30
N VAL A 206 8.29 12.97 5.71
CA VAL A 206 7.75 13.69 6.87
C VAL A 206 7.67 12.73 8.05
N VAL A 207 8.45 13.04 9.08
CA VAL A 207 8.41 12.41 10.39
C VAL A 207 7.52 13.24 11.29
N SER A 208 6.38 12.68 11.69
CA SER A 208 5.47 13.36 12.59
C SER A 208 6.09 13.49 14.00
N PRO A 209 5.85 14.61 14.71
CA PRO A 209 5.13 15.79 14.25
C PRO A 209 6.00 16.73 13.40
N LEU A 210 5.43 17.19 12.28
CA LEU A 210 5.78 18.44 11.59
C LEU A 210 7.28 18.58 11.23
N THR A 211 7.94 17.49 10.83
CA THR A 211 9.38 17.51 10.53
C THR A 211 9.69 16.79 9.23
N PHE A 212 10.43 17.40 8.31
CA PHE A 212 11.07 16.69 7.20
C PHE A 212 12.42 16.12 7.64
N ASP A 213 12.67 14.85 7.32
CA ASP A 213 13.97 14.20 7.51
C ASP A 213 15.01 14.70 6.49
N VAL A 214 16.20 14.09 6.48
CA VAL A 214 17.25 14.44 5.52
C VAL A 214 17.20 13.51 4.32
N GLU A 215 17.32 12.20 4.55
CA GLU A 215 17.59 11.18 3.54
C GLU A 215 16.36 10.88 2.66
N SER A 216 15.20 10.65 3.27
CA SER A 216 13.98 10.36 2.51
C SER A 216 13.52 11.59 1.72
N THR A 217 13.67 12.78 2.32
CA THR A 217 13.42 14.06 1.65
C THR A 217 14.35 14.27 0.45
N GLU A 218 15.63 13.93 0.57
CA GLU A 218 16.58 14.00 -0.55
C GLU A 218 16.17 13.08 -1.70
N ALA A 219 15.79 11.83 -1.40
CA ALA A 219 15.33 10.87 -2.40
C ALA A 219 14.05 11.33 -3.12
N VAL A 220 13.08 11.87 -2.37
CA VAL A 220 11.85 12.43 -2.95
C VAL A 220 12.18 13.60 -3.89
N ILE A 221 13.09 14.50 -3.50
CA ILE A 221 13.52 15.60 -4.37
C ILE A 221 14.16 15.05 -5.64
N TYR A 222 15.12 14.13 -5.51
CA TYR A 222 15.85 13.55 -6.64
C TYR A 222 14.93 12.88 -7.66
N LEU A 223 14.00 12.04 -7.18
CA LEU A 223 13.04 11.32 -8.04
C LEU A 223 12.05 12.29 -8.70
N THR A 224 11.56 13.27 -7.95
CA THR A 224 10.62 14.28 -8.46
C THR A 224 11.27 15.16 -9.53
N GLU A 225 12.54 15.56 -9.36
CA GLU A 225 13.30 16.32 -10.36
C GLU A 225 13.52 15.54 -11.66
N LYS A 226 13.68 14.21 -11.56
CA LYS A 226 13.86 13.33 -12.73
C LYS A 226 12.54 12.87 -13.36
N GLY A 227 11.41 13.11 -12.71
CA GLY A 227 10.10 12.65 -13.19
C GLY A 227 9.90 11.15 -13.00
N LEU A 228 10.61 10.54 -12.05
CA LEU A 228 10.49 9.13 -11.71
C LEU A 228 9.36 8.91 -10.71
N PRO A 229 8.72 7.72 -10.69
CA PRO A 229 7.58 7.47 -9.81
C PRO A 229 7.96 7.53 -8.33
N VAL A 230 7.36 8.46 -7.60
CA VAL A 230 7.53 8.56 -6.14
C VAL A 230 6.26 9.11 -5.49
N TYR A 231 5.93 8.61 -4.30
CA TYR A 231 4.97 9.25 -3.40
C TYR A 231 5.49 9.17 -1.96
N GLY A 232 5.07 10.11 -1.12
CA GLY A 232 5.40 10.08 0.30
C GLY A 232 4.24 9.61 1.17
N THR A 233 4.56 9.10 2.36
CA THR A 233 3.59 8.70 3.38
C THR A 233 3.79 9.53 4.65
N ILE A 234 2.70 9.96 5.28
CA ILE A 234 2.68 10.65 6.58
C ILE A 234 2.22 9.69 7.68
N VAL A 235 2.77 9.81 8.90
CA VAL A 235 2.62 8.79 9.95
C VAL A 235 2.28 9.41 11.33
N PRO A 236 1.19 10.19 11.44
CA PRO A 236 0.81 10.78 12.71
C PRO A 236 0.23 9.71 13.64
N ASN A 237 0.68 9.68 14.88
CA ASN A 237 0.25 8.69 15.87
C ASN A 237 -0.35 9.37 17.10
N ALA A 238 -1.66 9.20 17.27
CA ALA A 238 -2.41 9.87 18.32
C ALA A 238 -1.86 9.51 19.70
N GLY A 239 -1.49 10.54 20.47
CA GLY A 239 -0.92 10.39 21.80
C GLY A 239 0.60 10.25 21.85
N MET A 240 1.27 10.11 20.69
CA MET A 240 2.74 10.08 20.60
C MET A 240 3.29 11.19 19.71
N THR A 241 2.96 11.16 18.42
CA THR A 241 3.47 12.12 17.41
C THR A 241 2.39 13.06 16.87
N SER A 242 1.16 12.94 17.38
CA SER A 242 0.05 13.88 17.17
C SER A 242 -0.81 13.96 18.43
N PRO A 243 -1.72 14.95 18.55
CA PRO A 243 -2.66 15.01 19.67
C PRO A 243 -3.51 13.75 19.77
N MET A 244 -3.88 13.36 20.99
CA MET A 244 -4.63 12.13 21.27
C MET A 244 -6.03 12.10 20.62
N THR A 245 -6.60 13.26 20.29
CA THR A 245 -7.89 13.30 19.60
C THR A 245 -7.74 12.93 18.12
N LEU A 246 -8.70 12.17 17.59
CA LEU A 246 -8.68 11.78 16.17
C LEU A 246 -8.70 13.01 15.24
N MET A 247 -9.46 14.05 15.60
CA MET A 247 -9.45 15.32 14.86
C MET A 247 -8.11 16.03 14.91
N GLY A 248 -7.42 16.02 16.05
CA GLY A 248 -6.07 16.58 16.19
C GLY A 248 -5.05 15.84 15.32
N THR A 249 -5.16 14.51 15.29
CA THR A 249 -4.35 13.64 14.41
C THR A 249 -4.63 13.92 12.94
N LEU A 250 -5.91 14.06 12.55
CA LEU A 250 -6.31 14.41 11.19
C LEU A 250 -5.72 15.75 10.73
N VAL A 251 -5.87 16.83 11.51
CA VAL A 251 -5.41 18.16 11.08
C VAL A 251 -3.88 18.25 10.98
N VAL A 252 -3.15 17.55 11.86
CA VAL A 252 -1.68 17.44 11.79
C VAL A 252 -1.28 16.65 10.56
N GLY A 253 -1.84 15.46 10.36
CA GLY A 253 -1.51 14.65 9.19
C GLY A 253 -1.86 15.36 7.87
N ASN A 254 -2.96 16.11 7.86
CA ASN A 254 -3.36 16.89 6.71
C ASN A 254 -2.44 18.09 6.44
N ALA A 255 -1.91 18.74 7.47
CA ALA A 255 -0.88 19.76 7.32
C ALA A 255 0.43 19.16 6.74
N GLU A 256 0.85 18.01 7.26
CA GLU A 256 2.04 17.29 6.78
C GLU A 256 1.91 16.88 5.30
N PHE A 257 0.74 16.35 4.91
CA PHE A 257 0.45 16.03 3.52
C PHE A 257 0.52 17.26 2.61
N LEU A 258 -0.08 18.39 3.02
CA LEU A 258 -0.06 19.63 2.24
C LEU A 258 1.36 20.20 2.10
N ALA A 259 2.20 20.10 3.14
CA ALA A 259 3.59 20.54 3.06
C ALA A 259 4.44 19.68 2.13
N LEU A 260 4.31 18.34 2.21
CA LEU A 260 4.97 17.42 1.28
C LEU A 260 4.50 17.67 -0.16
N SER A 261 3.20 17.85 -0.34
CA SER A 261 2.62 18.13 -1.65
C SER A 261 3.14 19.45 -2.20
N THR A 262 3.27 20.48 -1.35
CA THR A 262 3.87 21.77 -1.72
C THR A 262 5.31 21.59 -2.20
N LEU A 263 6.13 20.79 -1.50
CA LEU A 263 7.50 20.49 -1.94
C LEU A 263 7.52 19.88 -3.34
N ILE A 264 6.73 18.83 -3.57
CA ILE A 264 6.66 18.11 -4.84
C ILE A 264 6.21 19.05 -5.98
N GLN A 265 5.17 19.85 -5.75
CA GLN A 265 4.64 20.78 -6.76
C GLN A 265 5.57 21.97 -7.04
N LEU A 266 6.36 22.42 -6.06
CA LEU A 266 7.40 23.44 -6.29
C LEU A 266 8.56 22.92 -7.15
N ILE A 267 8.83 21.61 -7.13
CA ILE A 267 9.85 20.96 -7.96
C ILE A 267 9.30 20.73 -9.37
N ARG A 268 8.11 20.13 -9.46
CA ARG A 268 7.48 19.73 -10.73
C ARG A 268 5.95 19.88 -10.61
N PRO A 269 5.38 21.02 -11.03
CA PRO A 269 3.92 21.19 -11.08
C PRO A 269 3.27 20.09 -11.92
N GLY A 270 2.19 19.50 -11.40
CA GLY A 270 1.49 18.38 -12.03
C GLY A 270 2.08 17.00 -11.72
N ALA A 271 3.15 16.91 -10.92
CA ALA A 271 3.68 15.63 -10.48
C ALA A 271 2.60 14.85 -9.71
N PRO A 272 2.36 13.57 -10.06
CA PRO A 272 1.33 12.76 -9.43
C PRO A 272 1.70 12.43 -7.99
N MET A 273 0.70 12.42 -7.12
CA MET A 273 0.86 12.15 -5.69
C MET A 273 -0.28 11.27 -5.20
N ILE A 274 -0.07 10.67 -4.04
CA ILE A 274 -1.09 9.93 -3.30
C ILE A 274 -1.17 10.58 -1.93
N TYR A 275 -2.38 10.87 -1.46
CA TYR A 275 -2.59 11.17 -0.05
C TYR A 275 -2.48 9.85 0.73
N ALA A 276 -1.23 9.43 0.97
CA ALA A 276 -0.90 8.20 1.66
C ALA A 276 -0.62 8.46 3.13
N VAL A 277 -1.31 7.73 4.01
CA VAL A 277 -1.18 7.88 5.47
C VAL A 277 -0.93 6.55 6.18
N LEU A 278 -0.33 6.62 7.36
CA LEU A 278 -0.30 5.55 8.35
C LEU A 278 -0.70 6.14 9.70
N SER A 279 -1.89 6.72 9.73
CA SER A 279 -2.42 7.37 10.93
C SER A 279 -2.91 6.31 11.91
N THR A 280 -2.36 6.29 13.12
CA THR A 280 -2.69 5.28 14.14
C THR A 280 -2.96 5.91 15.51
N VAL A 281 -3.21 5.06 16.50
CA VAL A 281 -3.28 5.42 17.91
C VAL A 281 -2.24 4.63 18.71
N ALA A 282 -1.82 5.18 19.85
CA ALA A 282 -1.01 4.47 20.83
C ALA A 282 -1.87 3.85 21.94
N ASP A 283 -1.53 2.65 22.39
CA ASP A 283 -2.13 2.07 23.59
C ASP A 283 -1.47 2.69 24.81
N MET A 284 -2.10 3.71 25.40
CA MET A 284 -1.52 4.46 26.53
C MET A 284 -1.33 3.62 27.80
N ARG A 285 -1.88 2.40 27.88
CA ARG A 285 -1.61 1.47 28.99
C ARG A 285 -0.20 0.88 28.91
N THR A 286 0.32 0.72 27.70
CA THR A 286 1.58 0.01 27.41
C THR A 286 2.59 0.85 26.65
N GLY A 287 2.16 1.97 26.05
CA GLY A 287 2.93 2.76 25.09
C GLY A 287 3.05 2.10 23.72
N ALA A 288 2.32 1.01 23.45
CA ALA A 288 2.46 0.25 22.22
C ALA A 288 1.93 1.00 20.99
N TYR A 289 2.59 0.76 19.85
CA TYR A 289 2.09 1.12 18.53
C TYR A 289 0.95 0.17 18.12
N VAL A 290 -0.24 0.70 17.79
CA VAL A 290 -1.45 -0.12 17.57
C VAL A 290 -2.03 0.06 16.17
N PRO A 291 -1.36 -0.48 15.12
CA PRO A 291 -1.83 -0.32 13.75
C PRO A 291 -3.10 -1.14 13.45
N GLY A 292 -3.42 -2.15 14.28
CA GLY A 292 -4.66 -2.94 14.16
C GLY A 292 -5.89 -2.30 14.81
N ALA A 293 -5.73 -1.19 15.55
CA ALA A 293 -6.83 -0.48 16.20
C ALA A 293 -7.89 -0.01 15.18
N ILE A 294 -9.16 0.04 15.60
CA ILE A 294 -10.26 0.46 14.73
C ILE A 294 -10.17 1.95 14.38
N GLU A 295 -9.54 2.74 15.24
CA GLU A 295 -9.24 4.15 15.03
C GLU A 295 -8.38 4.38 13.79
N THR A 296 -7.53 3.43 13.41
CA THR A 296 -6.75 3.48 12.15
C THR A 296 -7.70 3.55 10.95
N GLY A 297 -8.75 2.72 10.91
CA GLY A 297 -9.79 2.76 9.89
C GLY A 297 -10.60 4.06 9.91
N ILE A 298 -10.98 4.55 11.09
CA ILE A 298 -11.70 5.83 11.25
C ILE A 298 -10.85 7.00 10.71
N LEU A 299 -9.56 7.04 11.06
CA LEU A 299 -8.62 8.05 10.57
C LEU A 299 -8.42 7.94 9.06
N GLN A 300 -8.25 6.74 8.52
CA GLN A 300 -8.13 6.53 7.07
C GLN A 300 -9.37 7.04 6.32
N MET A 301 -10.57 6.81 6.85
CA MET A 301 -11.81 7.35 6.28
C MET A 301 -11.75 8.88 6.22
N ALA A 302 -11.43 9.53 7.34
CA ALA A 302 -11.33 10.99 7.43
C ALA A 302 -10.27 11.58 6.47
N HIS A 303 -9.08 10.99 6.40
CA HIS A 303 -8.05 11.40 5.43
C HIS A 303 -8.53 11.21 3.99
N THR A 304 -9.30 10.17 3.72
CA THR A 304 -9.87 9.92 2.38
C THR A 304 -10.90 10.97 1.98
N GLU A 305 -11.68 11.51 2.93
CA GLU A 305 -12.56 12.65 2.64
C GLU A 305 -11.77 13.89 2.24
N MET A 306 -10.66 14.16 2.93
CA MET A 306 -9.76 15.25 2.58
C MET A 306 -9.09 15.03 1.22
N ALA A 307 -8.69 13.81 0.89
CA ALA A 307 -8.14 13.47 -0.42
C ALA A 307 -9.14 13.74 -1.55
N ARG A 308 -10.43 13.42 -1.35
CA ARG A 308 -11.50 13.78 -2.30
C ARG A 308 -11.68 15.30 -2.42
N PHE A 309 -11.60 16.04 -1.31
CA PHE A 309 -11.64 17.50 -1.33
C PHE A 309 -10.47 18.10 -2.13
N TYR A 310 -9.29 17.49 -2.07
CA TYR A 310 -8.12 17.88 -2.86
C TYR A 310 -8.06 17.29 -4.26
N ASN A 311 -9.02 16.43 -4.63
CA ASN A 311 -9.07 15.72 -5.90
C ASN A 311 -7.77 14.97 -6.23
N VAL A 312 -7.25 14.20 -5.26
CA VAL A 312 -6.09 13.31 -5.41
C VAL A 312 -6.44 11.89 -4.93
N PRO A 313 -5.74 10.85 -5.42
CA PRO A 313 -5.90 9.50 -4.90
C PRO A 313 -5.61 9.41 -3.40
N SER A 314 -6.37 8.59 -2.69
CA SER A 314 -6.20 8.30 -1.26
C SER A 314 -5.67 6.90 -1.02
N GLY A 315 -4.88 6.73 0.02
CA GLY A 315 -4.54 5.40 0.49
C GLY A 315 -3.63 5.43 1.68
N GLY A 316 -2.91 4.34 1.90
CA GLY A 316 -2.03 4.26 3.06
C GLY A 316 -1.82 2.85 3.57
N TYR A 317 -1.15 2.77 4.71
CA TYR A 317 -1.06 1.54 5.47
C TYR A 317 -2.35 1.36 6.27
N ILE A 318 -3.12 0.36 5.87
CA ILE A 318 -4.42 0.03 6.44
C ILE A 318 -4.59 -1.48 6.35
N GLY A 319 -5.32 -2.09 7.29
CA GLY A 319 -5.40 -3.56 7.33
C GLY A 319 -4.17 -4.22 7.94
N LEU A 320 -3.50 -3.52 8.85
CA LEU A 320 -2.42 -4.06 9.65
C LEU A 320 -2.99 -4.71 10.92
N THR A 321 -2.16 -5.48 11.62
CA THR A 321 -2.57 -6.14 12.85
C THR A 321 -1.48 -6.13 13.91
N ASN A 322 -1.91 -6.08 15.16
CA ASN A 322 -1.08 -6.28 16.33
C ASN A 322 -0.90 -7.77 16.68
N SER A 323 -1.68 -8.67 16.07
CA SER A 323 -1.59 -10.11 16.35
C SER A 323 -0.24 -10.68 15.96
N HIS A 324 0.27 -11.60 16.77
CA HIS A 324 1.52 -12.32 16.52
C HIS A 324 1.33 -13.60 15.69
N CYS A 325 0.09 -13.97 15.37
CA CYS A 325 -0.24 -15.12 14.55
C CYS A 325 -1.46 -14.83 13.65
N ASN A 326 -1.70 -15.68 12.65
CA ASN A 326 -2.84 -15.50 11.75
C ASN A 326 -4.13 -16.10 12.36
N ASP A 327 -4.60 -15.47 13.43
CA ASP A 327 -5.76 -15.90 14.22
C ASP A 327 -6.99 -15.02 14.00
N ALA A 328 -8.00 -15.15 14.87
CA ALA A 328 -9.19 -14.32 14.84
C ALA A 328 -8.88 -12.81 14.95
N GLN A 329 -7.90 -12.43 15.81
CA GLN A 329 -7.46 -11.04 15.93
C GLN A 329 -6.94 -10.50 14.62
N SER A 330 -6.01 -11.22 13.99
CA SER A 330 -5.44 -10.81 12.71
C SER A 330 -6.52 -10.59 11.63
N GLY A 331 -7.53 -11.46 11.61
CA GLY A 331 -8.64 -11.40 10.66
C GLY A 331 -9.57 -10.21 10.88
N TYR A 332 -10.03 -9.96 12.11
CA TYR A 332 -10.96 -8.85 12.35
C TYR A 332 -10.27 -7.49 12.26
N GLU A 333 -9.02 -7.35 12.72
CA GLU A 333 -8.29 -6.07 12.64
C GLU A 333 -8.03 -5.70 11.18
N THR A 334 -7.59 -6.67 10.37
CA THR A 334 -7.35 -6.47 8.94
C THR A 334 -8.66 -6.16 8.20
N GLY A 335 -9.68 -7.00 8.39
CA GLY A 335 -10.94 -6.92 7.66
C GLY A 335 -11.78 -5.69 7.99
N MET A 336 -11.90 -5.30 9.26
CA MET A 336 -12.70 -4.12 9.65
C MET A 336 -12.07 -2.83 9.14
N ASN A 337 -10.76 -2.66 9.33
CA ASN A 337 -10.05 -1.45 8.93
C ASN A 337 -10.07 -1.23 7.40
N THR A 338 -9.82 -2.29 6.63
CA THR A 338 -9.83 -2.22 5.16
C THR A 338 -11.24 -2.00 4.59
N MET A 339 -12.27 -2.56 5.23
CA MET A 339 -13.66 -2.32 4.82
C MET A 339 -14.08 -0.88 5.08
N LEU A 340 -13.69 -0.28 6.21
CA LEU A 340 -13.92 1.16 6.47
C LEU A 340 -13.26 2.04 5.40
N ALA A 341 -11.99 1.77 5.08
CA ALA A 341 -11.27 2.49 4.03
C ALA A 341 -11.95 2.35 2.65
N LEU A 342 -12.39 1.13 2.29
CA LEU A 342 -13.12 0.86 1.05
C LEU A 342 -14.43 1.66 0.98
N MET A 343 -15.19 1.69 2.07
CA MET A 343 -16.47 2.40 2.13
C MET A 343 -16.30 3.92 2.08
N ALA A 344 -15.20 4.46 2.59
CA ALA A 344 -14.83 5.87 2.38
C ALA A 344 -14.28 6.15 0.97
N GLY A 345 -14.06 5.12 0.14
CA GLY A 345 -13.58 5.28 -1.22
C GLY A 345 -12.07 5.49 -1.33
N ALA A 346 -11.28 4.98 -0.38
CA ALA A 346 -9.83 4.96 -0.50
C ALA A 346 -9.40 4.05 -1.65
N ASP A 347 -8.28 4.39 -2.27
CA ASP A 347 -7.88 3.82 -3.56
C ASP A 347 -6.75 2.79 -3.45
N LEU A 348 -5.85 2.94 -2.46
CA LEU A 348 -4.64 2.10 -2.27
C LEU A 348 -4.50 1.57 -0.83
N PHE A 349 -4.39 0.25 -0.63
CA PHE A 349 -4.26 -0.38 0.70
C PHE A 349 -2.93 -1.14 0.85
N ASN A 350 -2.05 -0.68 1.74
CA ASN A 350 -0.82 -1.40 2.11
C ASN A 350 -1.09 -2.30 3.31
N MET A 351 -1.46 -3.56 3.05
CA MET A 351 -2.01 -4.48 4.06
C MET A 351 -1.36 -5.87 4.13
N GLY A 352 -0.72 -6.34 3.05
CA GLY A 352 -0.48 -7.78 2.88
C GLY A 352 0.64 -8.40 3.73
N GLY A 353 0.32 -9.48 4.42
CA GLY A 353 1.26 -10.49 4.91
C GLY A 353 1.98 -10.17 6.21
N LEU A 354 1.63 -9.08 6.89
CA LEU A 354 2.35 -8.63 8.09
C LEU A 354 1.63 -9.00 9.40
N LEU A 355 2.42 -9.38 10.39
CA LEU A 355 2.05 -9.67 11.77
C LEU A 355 2.92 -8.87 12.74
N GLY A 356 2.54 -8.87 14.02
CA GLY A 356 3.33 -8.33 15.11
C GLY A 356 3.60 -6.84 14.98
N SER A 357 2.63 -6.06 14.48
CA SER A 357 2.80 -4.62 14.25
C SER A 357 3.90 -4.28 13.24
N LEU A 358 3.87 -4.94 12.07
CA LEU A 358 4.82 -4.78 10.95
C LEU A 358 6.19 -5.47 11.16
N MET A 359 6.34 -6.30 12.18
CA MET A 359 7.65 -6.88 12.53
C MET A 359 7.98 -8.17 11.77
N ALA A 360 6.98 -8.96 11.40
CA ALA A 360 7.17 -10.23 10.72
C ALA A 360 6.25 -10.39 9.51
N PHE A 361 6.78 -10.99 8.44
CA PHE A 361 5.97 -11.50 7.34
C PHE A 361 5.57 -12.96 7.59
N ASP A 362 4.34 -13.34 7.24
CA ASP A 362 3.85 -14.72 7.31
C ASP A 362 3.13 -15.11 6.01
N TYR A 363 3.51 -16.27 5.45
CA TYR A 363 2.97 -16.75 4.17
C TYR A 363 1.48 -17.12 4.25
N GLY A 364 1.04 -17.69 5.39
CA GLY A 364 -0.38 -17.98 5.62
C GLY A 364 -1.21 -16.71 5.77
N LYS A 365 -0.69 -15.70 6.47
CA LYS A 365 -1.28 -14.36 6.58
C LYS A 365 -1.38 -13.70 5.21
N ALA A 366 -0.35 -13.78 4.38
CA ALA A 366 -0.39 -13.23 3.03
C ALA A 366 -1.50 -13.88 2.17
N TYR A 367 -1.71 -15.19 2.30
CA TYR A 367 -2.79 -15.89 1.61
C TYR A 367 -4.19 -15.52 2.17
N THR A 368 -4.31 -15.38 3.50
CA THR A 368 -5.53 -14.84 4.14
C THR A 368 -5.82 -13.41 3.68
N ASP A 369 -4.80 -12.56 3.59
CA ASP A 369 -4.95 -11.18 3.13
C ASP A 369 -5.34 -11.10 1.66
N ASN A 370 -4.85 -12.03 0.84
CA ASN A 370 -5.33 -12.21 -0.53
C ASN A 370 -6.83 -12.55 -0.57
N GLU A 371 -7.32 -13.41 0.33
CA GLU A 371 -8.75 -13.71 0.43
C GLU A 371 -9.56 -12.47 0.83
N ILE A 372 -9.08 -11.69 1.82
CA ILE A 372 -9.70 -10.42 2.23
C ILE A 372 -9.70 -9.43 1.06
N ALA A 373 -8.58 -9.29 0.34
CA ALA A 373 -8.46 -8.45 -0.84
C ALA A 373 -9.49 -8.79 -1.91
N MET A 374 -9.68 -10.07 -2.22
CA MET A 374 -10.70 -10.53 -3.17
C MET A 374 -12.13 -10.24 -2.68
N MET A 375 -12.39 -10.36 -1.37
CA MET A 375 -13.66 -9.95 -0.77
C MET A 375 -13.89 -8.44 -0.89
N LEU A 376 -12.86 -7.60 -0.68
CA LEU A 376 -12.94 -6.14 -0.86
C LEU A 376 -13.23 -5.78 -2.32
N LYS A 377 -12.53 -6.41 -3.28
CA LYS A 377 -12.79 -6.25 -4.72
C LYS A 377 -14.21 -6.68 -5.09
N ARG A 378 -14.75 -7.75 -4.48
CA ARG A 378 -16.16 -8.14 -4.67
C ARG A 378 -17.14 -7.13 -4.06
N ALA A 379 -16.86 -6.63 -2.86
CA ALA A 379 -17.70 -5.65 -2.18
C ALA A 379 -17.77 -4.34 -2.98
N ARG A 380 -16.62 -3.91 -3.53
CA ARG A 380 -16.48 -2.74 -4.40
C ARG A 380 -17.41 -2.73 -5.61
N ARG A 381 -17.68 -3.91 -6.21
CA ARG A 381 -18.62 -4.08 -7.34
C ARG A 381 -20.06 -3.69 -6.98
N GLY A 382 -20.43 -3.80 -5.70
CA GLY A 382 -21.76 -3.44 -5.22
C GLY A 382 -22.88 -4.30 -5.84
N MET A 383 -24.03 -3.66 -6.07
CA MET A 383 -25.21 -4.24 -6.71
C MET A 383 -25.32 -3.79 -8.17
N GLU A 384 -25.57 -4.73 -9.07
CA GLU A 384 -25.80 -4.47 -10.49
C GLU A 384 -27.30 -4.26 -10.74
N PHE A 385 -27.77 -3.02 -10.61
CA PHE A 385 -29.18 -2.72 -10.88
C PHE A 385 -29.50 -2.85 -12.37
N SER A 386 -30.50 -3.67 -12.68
CA SER A 386 -31.18 -3.73 -13.98
C SER A 386 -32.57 -4.34 -13.76
N GLU A 387 -33.54 -4.03 -14.63
CA GLU A 387 -34.86 -4.66 -14.60
C GLU A 387 -34.77 -6.19 -14.71
N GLU A 388 -33.83 -6.69 -15.52
CA GLU A 388 -33.56 -8.13 -15.65
C GLU A 388 -33.09 -8.74 -14.32
N ASN A 389 -32.16 -8.07 -13.61
CA ASN A 389 -31.63 -8.56 -12.33
C ASN A 389 -32.66 -8.50 -11.19
N LEU A 390 -33.80 -7.81 -11.35
CA LEU A 390 -34.92 -7.89 -10.39
C LEU A 390 -35.62 -9.25 -10.44
N CYS A 391 -35.53 -9.96 -11.57
CA CYS A 391 -36.08 -11.31 -11.76
C CYS A 391 -37.59 -11.42 -11.48
N LEU A 392 -38.38 -10.35 -11.68
CA LEU A 392 -39.78 -10.30 -11.25
C LEU A 392 -40.64 -11.40 -11.88
N ASP A 393 -40.45 -11.69 -13.18
CA ASP A 393 -41.17 -12.74 -13.89
C ASP A 393 -40.80 -14.14 -13.36
N LEU A 394 -39.51 -14.40 -13.14
CA LEU A 394 -39.04 -15.67 -12.58
C LEU A 394 -39.55 -15.86 -11.15
N ILE A 395 -39.56 -14.81 -10.34
CA ILE A 395 -40.10 -14.86 -8.97
C ILE A 395 -41.59 -15.22 -8.99
N LYS A 396 -42.35 -14.61 -9.91
CA LYS A 396 -43.76 -14.92 -10.12
C LYS A 396 -43.97 -16.36 -10.62
N GLU A 397 -43.11 -16.85 -11.51
CA GLU A 397 -43.14 -18.23 -12.05
C GLU A 397 -42.88 -19.27 -10.95
N VAL A 398 -41.86 -19.06 -10.11
CA VAL A 398 -41.50 -19.99 -9.02
C VAL A 398 -42.55 -19.99 -7.91
N GLY A 399 -43.07 -18.81 -7.57
CA GLY A 399 -44.15 -18.65 -6.59
C GLY A 399 -43.77 -18.98 -5.14
N PRO A 400 -44.68 -18.74 -4.17
CA PRO A 400 -44.45 -19.03 -2.77
C PRO A 400 -44.19 -20.52 -2.50
N GLY A 401 -43.15 -20.84 -1.72
CA GLY A 401 -42.77 -22.22 -1.37
C GLY A 401 -42.02 -22.98 -2.47
N GLY A 402 -41.80 -22.36 -3.64
CA GLY A 402 -41.01 -22.94 -4.72
C GLY A 402 -39.49 -22.91 -4.46
N SER A 403 -38.74 -23.54 -5.37
CA SER A 403 -37.28 -23.59 -5.36
C SER A 403 -36.70 -22.99 -6.64
N TYR A 404 -35.53 -22.35 -6.51
CA TYR A 404 -34.78 -21.80 -7.64
C TYR A 404 -33.62 -22.72 -8.08
N MET A 405 -33.38 -23.84 -7.39
CA MET A 405 -32.17 -24.66 -7.57
C MET A 405 -32.02 -25.24 -8.98
N ASP A 406 -33.14 -25.64 -9.60
CA ASP A 406 -33.21 -26.24 -10.93
C ASP A 406 -33.43 -25.22 -12.06
N LYS A 407 -33.59 -23.94 -11.73
CA LYS A 407 -33.84 -22.88 -12.72
C LYS A 407 -32.59 -22.56 -13.52
N LEU A 408 -32.75 -22.42 -14.84
CA LEU A 408 -31.67 -22.05 -15.75
C LEU A 408 -31.01 -20.72 -15.35
N HIS A 409 -31.78 -19.79 -14.78
CA HIS A 409 -31.27 -18.56 -14.19
C HIS A 409 -30.18 -18.86 -13.14
N THR A 410 -30.47 -19.69 -12.13
CA THR A 410 -29.49 -20.06 -11.10
C THR A 410 -28.22 -20.65 -11.71
N VAL A 411 -28.34 -21.57 -12.68
CA VAL A 411 -27.18 -22.16 -13.37
C VAL A 411 -26.32 -21.10 -14.08
N LYS A 412 -26.94 -20.10 -14.72
CA LYS A 412 -26.24 -18.99 -15.39
C LYS A 412 -25.51 -18.07 -14.41
N HIS A 413 -26.03 -17.89 -13.20
CA HIS A 413 -25.54 -16.89 -12.23
C HIS A 413 -24.72 -17.48 -11.07
N MET A 414 -24.78 -18.78 -10.79
CA MET A 414 -24.17 -19.41 -9.60
C MET A 414 -22.65 -19.23 -9.46
N ARG A 415 -21.93 -18.95 -10.56
CA ARG A 415 -20.47 -18.68 -10.54
C ARG A 415 -20.11 -17.19 -10.58
N LYS A 416 -21.09 -16.31 -10.83
CA LYS A 416 -20.88 -14.86 -11.02
C LYS A 416 -21.40 -14.03 -9.85
N THR A 417 -22.49 -14.47 -9.22
CA THR A 417 -23.15 -13.75 -8.13
C THR A 417 -22.37 -13.85 -6.82
N PRO A 418 -22.11 -15.07 -6.28
CA PRO A 418 -21.31 -15.22 -5.08
C PRO A 418 -19.83 -15.06 -5.38
N TYR A 419 -19.09 -14.57 -4.39
CA TYR A 419 -17.64 -14.81 -4.35
C TYR A 419 -17.39 -16.25 -3.87
N LEU A 420 -16.72 -17.01 -4.73
CA LEU A 420 -16.32 -18.39 -4.47
C LEU A 420 -14.95 -18.36 -3.79
N SER A 421 -14.97 -18.47 -2.47
CA SER A 421 -13.78 -18.47 -1.63
C SER A 421 -12.94 -19.72 -1.85
N ASN A 422 -11.62 -19.56 -1.88
CA ASN A 422 -10.66 -20.67 -1.90
C ASN A 422 -10.13 -21.02 -0.49
N LEU A 423 -10.50 -20.25 0.53
CA LEU A 423 -9.97 -20.41 1.91
C LEU A 423 -11.07 -20.70 2.95
N ALA A 424 -12.24 -20.07 2.80
CA ALA A 424 -13.33 -20.19 3.74
C ALA A 424 -13.96 -21.58 3.68
N TYR A 425 -14.05 -22.23 4.85
CA TYR A 425 -14.64 -23.55 4.97
C TYR A 425 -16.16 -23.45 5.12
N ARG A 426 -16.91 -23.89 4.10
CA ARG A 426 -18.39 -23.79 4.04
C ARG A 426 -19.11 -25.14 4.06
N LYS A 427 -18.39 -26.25 4.26
CA LYS A 427 -18.99 -27.58 4.40
C LYS A 427 -19.51 -27.82 5.83
N LEU A 428 -20.28 -28.88 6.01
CA LEU A 428 -20.82 -29.28 7.31
C LEU A 428 -19.71 -29.68 8.30
N ARG A 429 -20.01 -29.57 9.61
CA ARG A 429 -19.07 -29.87 10.70
C ARG A 429 -18.54 -31.30 10.64
N ASP A 430 -19.38 -32.29 10.35
CA ASP A 430 -18.93 -33.69 10.31
C ASP A 430 -17.90 -33.93 9.21
N GLN A 431 -18.04 -33.24 8.07
CA GLN A 431 -17.04 -33.28 7.00
C GLN A 431 -15.75 -32.58 7.43
N TRP A 432 -15.85 -31.44 8.13
CA TRP A 432 -14.66 -30.75 8.67
C TRP A 432 -13.88 -31.63 9.65
N ILE A 433 -14.59 -32.35 10.52
CA ILE A 433 -13.97 -33.30 11.46
C ILE A 433 -13.28 -34.43 10.69
N ALA A 434 -13.96 -35.02 9.70
CA ALA A 434 -13.41 -36.09 8.88
C ALA A 434 -12.20 -35.65 8.04
N GLU A 435 -12.14 -34.38 7.64
CA GLU A 435 -11.04 -33.77 6.88
C GLU A 435 -9.91 -33.24 7.79
N GLY A 436 -9.92 -33.57 9.09
CA GLY A 436 -8.79 -33.29 10.01
C GLY A 436 -8.94 -32.04 10.88
N SER A 437 -10.10 -31.39 10.89
CA SER A 437 -10.40 -30.25 11.77
C SER A 437 -9.43 -29.06 11.64
N THR A 438 -8.94 -28.77 10.43
CA THR A 438 -7.97 -27.71 10.19
C THR A 438 -8.55 -26.33 10.47
N ASP A 439 -7.72 -25.41 10.97
CA ASP A 439 -8.06 -24.00 11.08
C ASP A 439 -7.74 -23.24 9.78
N THR A 440 -8.04 -21.94 9.75
CA THR A 440 -7.80 -21.10 8.57
C THR A 440 -6.32 -20.91 8.28
N GLN A 441 -5.47 -20.75 9.31
CA GLN A 441 -4.03 -20.56 9.11
C GLN A 441 -3.40 -21.80 8.45
N THR A 442 -3.75 -22.99 8.91
CA THR A 442 -3.24 -24.25 8.35
C THR A 442 -3.58 -24.34 6.87
N ARG A 443 -4.83 -24.12 6.48
CA ARG A 443 -5.25 -24.15 5.07
C ARG A 443 -4.57 -23.06 4.24
N ALA A 444 -4.46 -21.85 4.77
CA ALA A 444 -3.83 -20.72 4.09
C ALA A 444 -2.35 -20.99 3.79
N LEU A 445 -1.61 -21.51 4.79
CA LEU A 445 -0.21 -21.88 4.65
C LEU A 445 -0.03 -23.04 3.66
N GLU A 446 -0.90 -24.05 3.70
CA GLU A 446 -0.87 -25.16 2.73
C GLU A 446 -1.03 -24.66 1.29
N GLU A 447 -1.96 -23.75 1.02
CA GLU A 447 -2.14 -23.16 -0.32
C GLU A 447 -0.93 -22.29 -0.74
N ALA A 448 -0.39 -21.49 0.17
CA ALA A 448 0.84 -20.73 -0.10
C ALA A 448 2.02 -21.66 -0.46
N ILE A 449 2.21 -22.75 0.28
CA ILE A 449 3.24 -23.76 0.01
C ILE A 449 3.01 -24.45 -1.33
N LYS A 450 1.76 -24.74 -1.71
CA LYS A 450 1.43 -25.33 -3.01
C LYS A 450 1.86 -24.41 -4.16
N ILE A 451 1.66 -23.10 -4.03
CA ILE A 451 2.12 -22.11 -5.00
C ILE A 451 3.65 -22.08 -5.08
N LEU A 452 4.32 -22.01 -3.92
CA LEU A 452 5.78 -21.90 -3.85
C LEU A 452 6.52 -23.11 -4.44
N LYS A 453 5.87 -24.29 -4.47
CA LYS A 453 6.40 -25.52 -5.11
C LYS A 453 6.21 -25.58 -6.62
N GLN A 454 5.42 -24.69 -7.20
CA GLN A 454 5.22 -24.60 -8.65
C GLN A 454 6.34 -23.78 -9.31
N GLU A 455 6.51 -23.96 -10.61
CA GLU A 455 7.45 -23.17 -11.41
C GLU A 455 7.10 -21.68 -11.32
N ASN A 456 8.12 -20.82 -11.21
CA ASN A 456 7.93 -19.38 -11.16
C ASN A 456 7.86 -18.79 -12.58
N PRO A 457 6.68 -18.33 -13.06
CA PRO A 457 6.51 -17.82 -14.42
C PRO A 457 7.09 -16.40 -14.62
N ALA A 458 7.50 -15.74 -13.54
CA ALA A 458 8.08 -14.39 -13.56
C ALA A 458 9.61 -14.38 -13.63
N ARG A 459 10.27 -15.53 -13.46
CA ARG A 459 11.73 -15.64 -13.42
C ARG A 459 12.37 -15.00 -14.65
N PHE A 460 13.42 -14.21 -14.43
CA PHE A 460 14.22 -13.67 -15.52
C PHE A 460 14.84 -14.76 -16.41
N PRO A 461 15.01 -14.48 -17.72
CA PRO A 461 15.86 -15.30 -18.59
C PRO A 461 17.29 -15.37 -18.07
N GLU A 462 17.97 -16.50 -18.28
CA GLU A 462 19.34 -16.74 -17.79
C GLU A 462 20.35 -15.70 -18.30
N GLU A 463 20.20 -15.22 -19.54
CA GLU A 463 21.07 -14.20 -20.12
C GLU A 463 20.98 -12.85 -19.37
N LEU A 464 19.76 -12.44 -19.01
CA LEU A 464 19.55 -11.20 -18.26
C LEU A 464 20.08 -11.32 -16.82
N ASP A 465 19.80 -12.45 -16.16
CA ASP A 465 20.33 -12.76 -14.83
C ASP A 465 21.86 -12.72 -14.80
N ALA A 466 22.51 -13.39 -15.75
CA ALA A 466 23.98 -13.41 -15.87
C ALA A 466 24.56 -12.00 -16.13
N LYS A 467 23.91 -11.21 -17.00
CA LYS A 467 24.32 -9.82 -17.28
C LYS A 467 24.27 -8.95 -16.02
N ILE A 468 23.17 -8.99 -15.27
CA ILE A 468 23.01 -8.18 -14.05
C ILE A 468 24.02 -8.60 -12.98
N ARG A 469 24.19 -9.90 -12.75
CA ARG A 469 25.13 -10.40 -11.73
C ARG A 469 26.59 -10.15 -12.09
N SER A 470 26.94 -10.11 -13.38
CA SER A 470 28.27 -9.68 -13.82
C SER A 470 28.49 -8.18 -13.61
N HIS A 471 27.44 -7.37 -13.72
CA HIS A 471 27.50 -5.92 -13.52
C HIS A 471 27.61 -5.52 -12.05
N PHE A 472 26.97 -6.27 -11.15
CA PHE A 472 27.05 -6.07 -9.70
C PHE A 472 27.77 -7.25 -9.02
N PRO A 473 29.11 -7.21 -8.91
CA PRO A 473 29.87 -8.28 -8.26
C PRO A 473 29.41 -8.54 -6.83
N GLY A 474 29.20 -9.81 -6.49
CA GLY A 474 28.79 -10.22 -5.14
C GLY A 474 27.28 -10.13 -4.88
N LEU A 475 26.47 -9.69 -5.85
CA LEU A 475 25.02 -9.64 -5.73
C LEU A 475 24.44 -11.03 -5.38
N VAL A 476 23.44 -11.01 -4.48
CA VAL A 476 22.68 -12.20 -4.08
C VAL A 476 22.07 -12.93 -5.29
N PRO A 477 21.87 -14.26 -5.25
CA PRO A 477 21.32 -15.01 -6.38
C PRO A 477 19.91 -14.57 -6.80
N GLY A 478 19.09 -14.19 -5.81
CA GLY A 478 17.71 -13.77 -6.01
C GLY A 478 16.81 -14.84 -6.63
N ASP A 479 17.13 -16.12 -6.43
CA ASP A 479 16.29 -17.23 -6.87
C ASP A 479 15.19 -17.52 -5.85
N ALA A 480 13.95 -17.70 -6.30
CA ALA A 480 12.87 -18.25 -5.50
C ALA A 480 13.08 -19.77 -5.39
N ILE A 481 13.45 -20.24 -4.20
CA ILE A 481 13.72 -21.65 -3.91
C ILE A 481 12.96 -22.00 -2.63
N PHE A 482 11.92 -22.83 -2.74
CA PHE A 482 11.08 -23.26 -1.63
C PHE A 482 11.22 -24.74 -1.30
#